data_AF-A0A9D6WUT8-F1
#
_entry.id   AF-A0A9D6WUT8-F1
#
_cell.length_a   1.000
_cell.length_b   1.000
_cell.length_c   1.000
_cell.angle_alpha   90.00
_cell.angle_beta   90.00
_cell.angle_gamma   90.00
#
_symmetry.space_group_name_H-M   'P 1'
#
loop_
_entity.id
_entity.type
_entity.pdbx_description
1 polymer ?
#
loop_
_entity_poly.entity_id
_entity_poly.type
_entity_poly.pdbx_seq_one_letter_code
_entity_poly.pdbx_strand_id
1 'polypeptide(L)'
;MRKNHVGFVLLIAALVATVIWIASPRPANAQCGSSASSCKSCHEVQKVMPVNASGAWHTQHAFGDFCAFCHSGNTKSKDKTAAHTGMLAPLDDVKGACQSCHPADYLDRAKKYADTLGKTIGASTSGATTTAAGTPATASNTNCGPAAPTGSQTIDLNKVYAGLDEKMPNVLGNAILIALIIAVAFVLFGLIFYYEKPLPRGIAAFRQLLATPVVTSASDAPRPELGSLAPLIAASDPGTMRALTQLLSDRENGPRILKALSHLDLRALAELGAGDQKALASLLTLAREMKA
;
A
#
# COMPACT_ATOMS: atom_id res chain seq x y z
N MET A 1 -32.39 35.95 5.70
CA MET A 1 -31.50 35.20 6.62
C MET A 1 -31.09 33.80 6.08
N ARG A 2 -30.90 33.60 4.75
CA ARG A 2 -30.55 32.27 4.16
C ARG A 2 -29.04 31.96 4.08
N LYS A 3 -28.15 32.91 4.37
CA LYS A 3 -26.70 32.74 4.14
C LYS A 3 -25.97 31.86 5.17
N ASN A 4 -26.59 31.52 6.30
CA ASN A 4 -25.86 30.85 7.41
C ASN A 4 -25.94 29.32 7.38
N HIS A 5 -26.93 28.73 6.69
CA HIS A 5 -27.10 27.27 6.64
C HIS A 5 -26.07 26.56 5.77
N VAL A 6 -25.62 27.20 4.68
CA VAL A 6 -24.57 26.65 3.80
C VAL A 6 -23.25 26.54 4.56
N GLY A 7 -22.91 27.56 5.38
CA GLY A 7 -21.72 27.52 6.21
C GLY A 7 -21.75 26.40 7.26
N PHE A 8 -22.91 26.19 7.89
CA PHE A 8 -23.08 25.15 8.92
C PHE A 8 -22.98 23.74 8.34
N VAL A 9 -23.59 23.48 7.17
CA VAL A 9 -23.51 22.16 6.50
C VAL A 9 -22.09 21.83 6.06
N LEU A 10 -21.35 22.81 5.52
CA LEU A 10 -19.95 22.61 5.14
C LEU A 10 -19.06 22.33 6.35
N LEU A 11 -19.34 22.97 7.49
CA LEU A 11 -18.59 22.77 8.73
C LEU A 11 -18.81 21.35 9.28
N ILE A 12 -20.05 20.86 9.28
CA ILE A 12 -20.36 19.47 9.69
C ILE A 12 -19.70 18.46 8.73
N ALA A 13 -19.79 18.68 7.42
CA ALA A 13 -19.18 17.79 6.43
C ALA A 13 -17.64 17.72 6.60
N ALA A 14 -16.98 18.85 6.84
CA ALA A 14 -15.56 18.91 7.12
C ALA A 14 -15.19 18.16 8.41
N LEU A 15 -16.01 18.29 9.46
CA LEU A 15 -15.79 17.61 10.74
C LEU A 15 -15.94 16.09 10.62
N VAL A 16 -16.97 15.61 9.90
CA VAL A 16 -17.16 14.18 9.61
C VAL A 16 -16.01 13.62 8.77
N ALA A 17 -15.58 14.33 7.72
CA ALA A 17 -14.45 13.91 6.91
C ALA A 17 -13.15 13.84 7.73
N THR A 18 -12.94 14.79 8.65
CA THR A 18 -11.78 14.81 9.56
C THR A 18 -11.82 13.62 10.52
N VAL A 19 -12.98 13.31 11.10
CA VAL A 19 -13.14 12.14 11.98
C VAL A 19 -12.89 10.84 11.22
N ILE A 20 -13.42 10.69 10.00
CA ILE A 20 -13.15 9.52 9.15
C ILE A 20 -11.66 9.40 8.83
N TRP A 21 -10.99 10.52 8.52
CA TRP A 21 -9.56 10.54 8.22
C TRP A 21 -8.67 10.20 9.42
N ILE A 22 -9.08 10.58 10.64
CA ILE A 22 -8.38 10.25 11.90
C ILE A 22 -8.69 8.82 12.35
N ALA A 23 -9.93 8.36 12.21
CA ALA A 23 -10.38 7.04 12.64
C ALA A 23 -10.01 5.93 11.66
N SER A 24 -9.64 6.27 10.43
CA SER A 24 -9.12 5.31 9.47
C SER A 24 -7.82 4.71 10.04
N PRO A 25 -7.77 3.40 10.33
CA PRO A 25 -6.60 2.77 10.90
C PRO A 25 -5.45 2.94 9.92
N ARG A 26 -4.54 3.86 10.23
CA ARG A 26 -3.25 3.91 9.54
C ARG A 26 -2.46 2.72 10.04
N PRO A 27 -1.75 1.99 9.15
CA PRO A 27 -0.75 1.04 9.62
C PRO A 27 0.19 1.81 10.55
N ALA A 28 0.11 1.48 11.84
CA ALA A 28 0.96 2.05 12.85
C ALA A 28 2.37 1.50 12.59
N ASN A 29 3.16 2.19 11.79
CA ASN A 29 4.61 2.01 11.70
C ASN A 29 5.31 2.53 12.98
N ALA A 30 4.65 2.40 14.14
CA ALA A 30 5.10 2.88 15.44
C ALA A 30 5.85 1.80 16.23
N GLN A 31 6.52 0.88 15.52
CA GLN A 31 7.59 0.06 16.08
C GLN A 31 8.91 0.55 15.48
N CYS A 32 9.27 1.80 15.77
CA CYS A 32 10.60 2.29 15.47
C CYS A 32 11.60 1.56 16.38
N GLY A 33 12.41 0.67 15.79
CA GLY A 33 13.79 0.45 16.22
C GLY A 33 14.28 -0.98 16.25
N SER A 34 13.52 -1.92 16.82
CA SER A 34 14.08 -3.22 17.24
C SER A 34 13.37 -4.50 16.74
N SER A 35 12.32 -4.42 15.89
CA SER A 35 11.49 -5.64 15.65
C SER A 35 11.03 -5.94 14.22
N ALA A 36 11.31 -5.08 13.22
CA ALA A 36 10.91 -5.38 11.84
C ALA A 36 11.97 -4.93 10.82
N SER A 37 13.04 -5.71 10.70
CA SER A 37 13.96 -5.66 9.59
C SER A 37 13.20 -5.93 8.29
N SER A 38 13.79 -5.46 7.20
CA SER A 38 13.39 -5.89 5.86
C SER A 38 13.43 -7.41 5.70
N CYS A 39 14.34 -8.10 6.41
CA CYS A 39 14.45 -9.56 6.42
C CYS A 39 13.15 -10.19 6.95
N LYS A 40 12.73 -9.87 8.18
CA LYS A 40 11.52 -10.46 8.79
C LYS A 40 10.25 -10.04 8.05
N SER A 41 10.18 -8.80 7.57
CA SER A 41 9.06 -8.33 6.74
C SER A 41 8.90 -9.14 5.45
N CYS A 42 10.00 -9.46 4.77
CA CYS A 42 9.97 -10.23 3.52
C CYS A 42 9.77 -11.74 3.76
N HIS A 43 10.56 -12.32 4.66
CA HIS A 43 10.59 -13.77 4.85
C HIS A 43 9.40 -14.28 5.67
N GLU A 44 8.97 -13.53 6.68
CA GLU A 44 8.00 -14.04 7.67
C GLU A 44 6.62 -13.42 7.51
N VAL A 45 6.53 -12.13 7.19
CA VAL A 45 5.24 -11.46 6.94
C VAL A 45 4.76 -11.72 5.52
N GLN A 46 5.61 -11.48 4.51
CA GLN A 46 5.26 -11.73 3.10
C GLN A 46 5.46 -13.21 2.67
N LYS A 47 5.99 -14.06 3.55
CA LYS A 47 6.15 -15.51 3.33
C LYS A 47 7.02 -15.87 2.11
N VAL A 48 7.97 -15.04 1.70
CA VAL A 48 8.79 -15.31 0.51
C VAL A 48 9.73 -16.51 0.72
N MET A 49 10.22 -16.74 1.95
CA MET A 49 10.82 -18.00 2.42
C MET A 49 10.79 -17.98 3.96
N PRO A 50 9.69 -18.39 4.61
CA PRO A 50 9.58 -18.33 6.06
C PRO A 50 10.47 -19.39 6.72
N VAL A 51 11.28 -18.97 7.70
CA VAL A 51 12.23 -19.84 8.41
C VAL A 51 11.97 -19.89 9.91
N ASN A 52 11.17 -18.98 10.49
CA ASN A 52 10.91 -18.96 11.94
C ASN A 52 10.32 -20.26 12.52
N ALA A 53 9.71 -21.10 11.68
CA ALA A 53 9.16 -22.40 12.06
C ALA A 53 10.00 -23.59 11.55
N SER A 54 11.18 -23.33 10.98
CA SER A 54 12.02 -24.32 10.30
C SER A 54 13.37 -24.52 11.00
N GLY A 55 13.57 -25.73 11.51
CA GLY A 55 14.80 -26.13 12.19
C GLY A 55 14.90 -25.60 13.62
N ALA A 56 15.65 -26.32 14.45
CA ALA A 56 15.78 -25.99 15.87
C ALA A 56 16.38 -24.59 16.11
N TRP A 57 17.35 -24.17 15.28
CA TRP A 57 17.99 -22.86 15.40
C TRP A 57 16.99 -21.72 15.24
N HIS A 58 16.29 -21.65 14.11
CA HIS A 58 15.36 -20.56 13.84
C HIS A 58 14.20 -20.57 14.82
N THR A 59 13.62 -21.74 15.16
CA THR A 59 12.52 -21.79 16.14
C THR A 59 12.95 -21.24 17.50
N GLN A 60 14.17 -21.54 17.96
CA GLN A 60 14.67 -21.06 19.24
C GLN A 60 15.08 -19.57 19.23
N HIS A 61 15.37 -19.01 18.06
CA HIS A 61 15.80 -17.61 17.90
C HIS A 61 14.77 -16.74 17.14
N ALA A 62 13.59 -17.26 16.83
CA ALA A 62 12.51 -16.56 16.14
C ALA A 62 11.82 -15.50 17.03
N PHE A 63 12.15 -15.49 18.32
CA PHE A 63 11.58 -14.56 19.29
C PHE A 63 12.01 -13.11 19.09
N GLY A 64 12.98 -12.86 18.22
CA GLY A 64 13.35 -11.51 17.83
C GLY A 64 13.54 -11.38 16.33
N ASP A 65 14.02 -10.20 15.95
CA ASP A 65 14.43 -9.90 14.60
C ASP A 65 15.96 -10.05 14.49
N PHE A 66 16.42 -11.30 14.60
CA PHE A 66 17.84 -11.60 14.68
C PHE A 66 18.49 -12.01 13.36
N CYS A 67 17.74 -11.94 12.25
CA CYS A 67 18.18 -12.43 10.95
C CYS A 67 19.55 -11.86 10.59
N ALA A 68 19.73 -10.54 10.71
CA ALA A 68 20.98 -9.88 10.34
C ALA A 68 22.11 -10.01 11.38
N PHE A 69 21.83 -10.47 12.60
CA PHE A 69 22.90 -10.77 13.54
C PHE A 69 23.55 -12.11 13.22
N CYS A 70 22.80 -13.05 12.62
CA CYS A 70 23.32 -14.36 12.22
C CYS A 70 23.78 -14.39 10.76
N HIS A 71 23.07 -13.68 9.89
CA HIS A 71 23.28 -13.68 8.46
C HIS A 71 23.85 -12.37 7.93
N SER A 72 24.09 -11.34 8.75
CA SER A 72 24.47 -10.01 8.27
C SER A 72 23.42 -9.43 7.29
N GLY A 73 23.83 -8.54 6.39
CA GLY A 73 22.92 -7.89 5.43
C GLY A 73 22.34 -6.56 5.94
N ASN A 74 21.63 -5.88 5.04
CA ASN A 74 21.08 -4.55 5.28
C ASN A 74 19.60 -4.62 5.68
N THR A 75 19.34 -4.54 6.99
CA THR A 75 18.00 -4.58 7.58
C THR A 75 17.09 -3.41 7.22
N LYS A 76 17.62 -2.36 6.58
CA LYS A 76 16.89 -1.15 6.22
C LYS A 76 16.52 -1.09 4.73
N SER A 77 17.16 -1.91 3.89
CA SER A 77 16.86 -1.93 2.46
C SER A 77 15.57 -2.70 2.17
N LYS A 78 14.68 -2.11 1.37
CA LYS A 78 13.51 -2.82 0.81
C LYS A 78 13.82 -3.52 -0.52
N ASP A 79 14.93 -3.17 -1.16
CA ASP A 79 15.42 -3.87 -2.34
C ASP A 79 16.12 -5.16 -1.91
N LYS A 80 15.79 -6.28 -2.57
CA LYS A 80 16.29 -7.62 -2.24
C LYS A 80 17.81 -7.71 -2.37
N THR A 81 18.39 -7.15 -3.42
CA THR A 81 19.83 -7.24 -3.69
C THR A 81 20.61 -6.42 -2.68
N ALA A 82 20.18 -5.19 -2.42
CA ALA A 82 20.79 -4.33 -1.40
C ALA A 82 20.57 -4.88 0.02
N ALA A 83 19.44 -5.54 0.31
CA ALA A 83 19.20 -6.19 1.60
C ALA A 83 20.14 -7.37 1.84
N HIS A 84 20.47 -8.14 0.81
CA HIS A 84 21.36 -9.30 0.90
C HIS A 84 22.85 -8.96 0.69
N THR A 85 23.19 -7.69 0.52
CA THR A 85 24.60 -7.30 0.36
C THR A 85 25.38 -7.56 1.65
N GLY A 86 26.46 -8.33 1.56
CA GLY A 86 27.29 -8.71 2.71
C GLY A 86 26.66 -9.79 3.61
N MET A 87 25.68 -10.53 3.11
CA MET A 87 25.07 -11.63 3.85
C MET A 87 26.06 -12.80 4.01
N LEU A 88 26.14 -13.37 5.21
CA LEU A 88 26.96 -14.53 5.54
C LEU A 88 26.13 -15.81 5.50
N ALA A 89 26.75 -16.92 5.09
CA ALA A 89 26.08 -18.20 5.17
C ALA A 89 25.98 -18.65 6.63
N PRO A 90 25.04 -19.56 6.97
CA PRO A 90 24.86 -20.03 8.33
C PRO A 90 26.17 -20.58 8.91
N LEU A 91 26.55 -20.09 10.10
CA LEU A 91 27.75 -20.49 10.85
C LEU A 91 29.09 -20.10 10.20
N ASP A 92 29.11 -19.19 9.23
CA ASP A 92 30.38 -18.70 8.65
C ASP A 92 31.16 -17.79 9.63
N ASP A 93 30.46 -17.01 10.45
CA ASP A 93 31.04 -16.23 11.55
C ASP A 93 30.33 -16.53 12.87
N VAL A 94 30.66 -17.68 13.46
CA VAL A 94 30.10 -18.13 14.74
C VAL A 94 30.38 -17.14 15.88
N LYS A 95 31.54 -16.48 15.85
CA LYS A 95 31.90 -15.52 16.90
C LYS A 95 31.06 -14.26 16.79
N GLY A 96 31.00 -13.63 15.61
CA GLY A 96 30.19 -12.44 15.37
C GLY A 96 28.69 -12.68 15.57
N ALA A 97 28.19 -13.85 15.18
CA ALA A 97 26.78 -14.18 15.29
C ALA A 97 26.30 -14.51 16.72
N CYS A 98 27.16 -15.11 17.54
CA CYS A 98 26.72 -15.72 18.80
C CYS A 98 27.32 -15.09 20.06
N GLN A 99 28.54 -14.53 20.00
CA GLN A 99 29.28 -14.14 21.21
C GLN A 99 28.62 -12.99 21.99
N SER A 100 27.90 -12.09 21.31
CA SER A 100 27.22 -10.95 21.95
C SER A 100 26.15 -11.39 22.96
N CYS A 101 25.47 -12.50 22.70
CA CYS A 101 24.45 -13.08 23.57
C CYS A 101 24.98 -14.26 24.41
N HIS A 102 26.00 -14.96 23.92
CA HIS A 102 26.57 -16.16 24.53
C HIS A 102 28.08 -16.03 24.77
N PRO A 103 28.53 -15.07 25.59
CA PRO A 103 29.95 -14.74 25.69
C PRO A 103 30.83 -15.89 26.20
N ALA A 104 30.26 -16.77 27.03
CA ALA A 104 30.99 -17.86 27.67
C ALA A 104 30.89 -19.20 26.91
N ASP A 105 29.83 -19.43 26.15
CA ASP A 105 29.49 -20.75 25.61
C ASP A 105 29.04 -20.74 24.13
N TYR A 106 29.35 -19.67 23.38
CA TYR A 106 28.91 -19.54 21.99
C TYR A 106 29.38 -20.68 21.08
N LEU A 107 30.60 -21.20 21.27
CA LEU A 107 31.13 -22.32 20.46
C LEU A 107 30.38 -23.63 20.76
N ASP A 108 30.15 -23.94 22.03
CA ASP A 108 29.45 -25.15 22.45
C ASP A 108 27.99 -25.14 21.98
N ARG A 109 27.35 -23.97 22.01
CA ARG A 109 26.00 -23.79 21.47
C ARG A 109 25.99 -23.96 19.95
N ALA A 110 26.87 -23.25 19.25
CA ALA A 110 26.95 -23.30 17.79
C ALA A 110 27.21 -24.74 17.29
N LYS A 111 28.05 -25.51 18.01
CA LYS A 111 28.40 -26.89 17.66
C LYS A 111 27.16 -27.79 17.48
N LYS A 112 26.16 -27.67 18.37
CA LYS A 112 24.92 -28.46 18.28
C LYS A 112 24.19 -28.26 16.93
N TYR A 113 24.23 -27.05 16.40
CA TYR A 113 23.60 -26.73 15.12
C TYR A 113 24.50 -27.10 13.95
N ALA A 114 25.82 -26.95 14.09
CA ALA A 114 26.78 -27.39 13.09
C ALA A 114 26.70 -28.90 12.84
N ASP A 115 26.60 -29.70 13.91
CA ASP A 115 26.44 -31.16 13.84
C ASP A 115 25.15 -31.53 13.07
N THR A 116 24.06 -30.80 13.30
CA THR A 116 22.78 -30.99 12.59
C THR A 116 22.90 -30.63 11.10
N LEU A 117 23.73 -29.65 10.76
CA LEU A 117 23.97 -29.19 9.39
C LEU A 117 25.10 -29.94 8.67
N GLY A 118 25.76 -30.89 9.35
CA GLY A 118 26.96 -31.56 8.82
C GLY A 118 28.13 -30.60 8.56
N LYS A 119 28.15 -29.45 9.23
CA LYS A 119 29.21 -28.44 9.13
C LYS A 119 30.19 -28.60 10.28
N THR A 120 31.49 -28.57 9.98
CA THR A 120 32.52 -28.39 10.99
C THR A 120 32.62 -26.91 11.33
N ILE A 121 32.45 -26.55 12.61
CA ILE A 121 32.84 -25.22 13.09
C ILE A 121 34.36 -25.21 13.09
N GLY A 122 34.94 -24.61 12.06
CA GLY A 122 36.31 -24.13 12.16
C GLY A 122 36.34 -23.19 13.36
N ALA A 123 37.26 -23.41 14.29
CA ALA A 123 37.68 -22.31 15.14
C ALA A 123 38.23 -21.25 14.17
N SER A 124 37.37 -20.34 13.71
CA SER A 124 37.78 -19.18 12.95
C SER A 124 38.62 -18.37 13.93
N THR A 125 39.91 -18.70 13.95
CA THR A 125 40.96 -17.77 14.28
C THR A 125 40.61 -16.48 13.56
N SER A 126 40.53 -15.42 14.36
CA SER A 126 40.40 -14.02 13.96
C SER A 126 40.75 -13.81 12.48
N GLY A 127 39.77 -13.31 11.73
CA GLY A 127 39.88 -13.06 10.31
C GLY A 127 41.25 -12.50 9.92
N ALA A 128 41.80 -13.12 8.88
CA ALA A 128 43.01 -12.69 8.22
C ALA A 128 42.98 -11.18 7.92
N THR A 129 44.11 -10.56 8.20
CA THR A 129 44.59 -9.29 7.69
C THR A 129 44.34 -9.17 6.18
N THR A 130 43.25 -8.51 5.77
CA THR A 130 43.14 -7.89 4.46
C THR A 130 43.38 -6.40 4.62
N THR A 131 44.61 -5.99 4.31
CA THR A 131 44.99 -4.59 4.09
C THR A 131 44.26 -4.09 2.84
N ALA A 132 43.03 -3.60 3.01
CA ALA A 132 42.38 -2.71 2.07
C ALA A 132 42.12 -1.41 2.81
N ALA A 133 42.78 -0.33 2.37
CA ALA A 133 42.60 1.02 2.87
C ALA A 133 41.19 1.51 2.49
N GLY A 134 40.20 1.12 3.28
CA GLY A 134 38.87 1.67 3.32
C GLY A 134 38.64 2.25 4.71
N THR A 135 38.23 3.51 4.76
CA THR A 135 37.89 4.31 5.95
C THR A 135 37.30 3.46 7.09
N PRO A 136 37.78 3.62 8.34
CA PRO A 136 37.27 2.84 9.46
C PRO A 136 35.79 3.14 9.66
N ALA A 137 34.94 2.17 9.35
CA ALA A 137 33.58 2.15 9.84
C ALA A 137 33.69 1.99 11.36
N THR A 138 33.39 3.05 12.09
CA THR A 138 33.25 3.05 13.55
C THR A 138 32.42 1.84 13.95
N ALA A 139 33.05 0.87 14.61
CA ALA A 139 32.36 -0.20 15.30
C ALA A 139 31.43 0.47 16.31
N SER A 140 30.16 0.56 15.94
CA SER A 140 29.14 1.07 16.83
C SER A 140 29.04 0.04 17.95
N ASN A 141 29.65 0.35 19.10
CA ASN A 141 29.38 -0.24 20.40
C ASN A 141 27.93 0.08 20.80
N THR A 142 26.98 -0.29 19.94
CA THR A 142 25.57 -0.26 20.24
C THR A 142 25.36 -1.45 21.16
N ASN A 143 25.48 -1.20 22.47
CA ASN A 143 24.91 -2.05 23.50
C ASN A 143 23.50 -2.44 23.05
N CYS A 144 23.36 -3.68 22.57
CA CYS A 144 22.10 -4.17 22.04
C CYS A 144 21.21 -4.52 23.21
N GLY A 145 20.26 -3.63 23.47
CA GLY A 145 19.01 -3.94 24.15
C GLY A 145 19.06 -3.95 25.68
N PRO A 146 17.87 -3.84 26.31
CA PRO A 146 17.71 -4.00 27.75
C PRO A 146 18.20 -5.38 28.18
N ALA A 147 18.73 -5.47 29.39
CA ALA A 147 19.16 -6.73 30.00
C ALA A 147 18.09 -7.82 29.81
N ALA A 148 18.53 -9.02 29.41
CA ALA A 148 17.66 -10.16 29.23
C ALA A 148 16.80 -10.37 30.50
N PRO A 149 15.47 -10.53 30.37
CA PRO A 149 14.62 -10.75 31.53
C PRO A 149 15.09 -12.00 32.28
N THR A 150 15.45 -11.84 33.54
CA THR A 150 15.95 -12.91 34.44
C THR A 150 14.86 -13.89 34.89
N GLY A 151 13.69 -13.91 34.24
CA GLY A 151 12.59 -14.80 34.55
C GLY A 151 12.52 -15.99 33.59
N SER A 152 12.30 -17.19 34.10
CA SER A 152 12.17 -18.46 33.37
C SER A 152 10.95 -18.55 32.43
N GLN A 153 10.34 -17.43 32.06
CA GLN A 153 9.20 -17.40 31.16
C GLN A 153 9.72 -17.16 29.75
N THR A 154 10.02 -18.24 29.03
CA THR A 154 10.19 -18.20 27.58
C THR A 154 8.91 -17.67 26.96
N ILE A 155 8.92 -16.40 26.55
CA ILE A 155 7.85 -15.82 25.75
C ILE A 155 7.94 -16.50 24.38
N ASP A 156 7.00 -17.41 24.11
CA ASP A 156 6.83 -17.99 22.79
C ASP A 156 6.25 -16.92 21.87
N LEU A 157 7.12 -16.12 21.25
CA LEU A 157 6.69 -15.06 20.35
C LEU A 157 5.95 -15.61 19.13
N ASN A 158 6.15 -16.86 18.73
CA ASN A 158 5.34 -17.47 17.67
C ASN A 158 3.88 -17.61 18.12
N LYS A 159 3.61 -17.92 19.41
CA LYS A 159 2.24 -17.81 19.97
C LYS A 159 1.75 -16.37 20.09
N VAL A 160 2.63 -15.42 20.41
CA VAL A 160 2.26 -13.99 20.43
C VAL A 160 1.85 -13.52 19.03
N TYR A 161 2.59 -13.90 17.99
CA TYR A 161 2.27 -13.56 16.60
C TYR A 161 1.10 -14.37 16.04
N ALA A 162 0.98 -15.66 16.37
CA ALA A 162 -0.20 -16.47 16.02
C ALA A 162 -1.48 -15.93 16.70
N GLY A 163 -1.33 -15.38 17.90
CA GLY A 163 -2.41 -14.71 18.63
C GLY A 163 -2.74 -13.28 18.14
N LEU A 164 -1.99 -12.72 17.19
CA LEU A 164 -2.36 -11.46 16.52
C LEU A 164 -3.36 -11.67 15.39
N ASP A 165 -3.40 -12.88 14.80
CA ASP A 165 -4.49 -13.31 13.90
C ASP A 165 -5.70 -13.83 14.67
N GLU A 166 -5.52 -14.26 15.92
CA GLU A 166 -6.63 -14.34 16.86
C GLU A 166 -7.07 -12.93 17.21
N LYS A 167 -8.05 -12.46 16.44
CA LYS A 167 -8.90 -11.33 16.76
C LYS A 167 -9.51 -11.60 18.15
N MET A 168 -8.80 -11.26 19.23
CA MET A 168 -9.45 -10.82 20.44
C MET A 168 -9.79 -9.37 20.15
N PRO A 169 -10.98 -9.05 19.60
CA PRO A 169 -11.43 -7.68 19.65
C PRO A 169 -11.29 -7.30 21.12
N ASN A 170 -10.64 -6.17 21.41
CA ASN A 170 -10.83 -5.51 22.70
C ASN A 170 -12.31 -5.13 22.76
N VAL A 171 -13.18 -6.11 23.04
CA VAL A 171 -14.64 -5.98 22.95
C VAL A 171 -15.07 -4.88 23.90
N LEU A 172 -14.39 -4.77 25.04
CA LEU A 172 -14.59 -3.70 26.00
C LEU A 172 -14.10 -2.33 25.47
N GLY A 173 -12.89 -2.26 24.89
CA GLY A 173 -12.37 -1.01 24.31
C GLY A 173 -13.22 -0.50 23.14
N ASN A 174 -13.62 -1.41 22.26
CA ASN A 174 -14.52 -1.13 21.14
C ASN A 174 -15.93 -0.77 21.62
N ALA A 175 -16.45 -1.43 22.66
CA ALA A 175 -17.73 -1.08 23.26
C ALA A 175 -17.71 0.32 23.89
N ILE A 176 -16.64 0.67 24.61
CA ILE A 176 -16.44 2.02 25.16
C ILE A 176 -16.37 3.06 24.04
N LEU A 177 -15.63 2.78 22.96
CA LEU A 177 -15.54 3.67 21.81
C LEU A 177 -16.91 3.85 21.12
N ILE A 178 -17.65 2.76 20.90
CA ILE A 178 -19.00 2.81 20.32
C ILE A 178 -19.95 3.60 21.23
N ALA A 179 -19.89 3.39 22.54
CA ALA A 179 -20.69 4.14 23.51
C ALA A 179 -20.39 5.64 23.47
N LEU A 180 -19.12 6.03 23.36
CA LEU A 180 -18.71 7.43 23.20
C LEU A 180 -19.23 8.05 21.89
N ILE A 181 -19.14 7.32 20.77
CA ILE A 181 -19.66 7.78 19.48
C ILE A 181 -21.18 8.00 19.55
N ILE A 182 -21.90 7.05 20.14
CA ILE A 182 -23.36 7.15 20.32
C ILE A 182 -23.71 8.34 21.21
N ALA A 183 -23.00 8.54 22.32
CA ALA A 183 -23.22 9.66 23.22
C ALA A 183 -23.03 11.02 22.52
N VAL A 184 -21.95 11.17 21.74
CA VAL A 184 -21.71 12.39 20.95
C VAL A 184 -22.80 12.59 19.91
N ALA A 185 -23.24 11.53 19.22
CA ALA A 185 -24.32 11.61 18.25
C ALA A 185 -25.64 12.08 18.89
N PHE A 186 -26.00 11.58 20.08
CA PHE A 186 -27.19 12.03 20.80
C PHE A 186 -27.09 13.49 21.26
N VAL A 187 -25.93 13.93 21.74
CA VAL A 187 -25.72 15.34 22.13
C VAL A 187 -25.88 16.26 20.91
N LEU A 188 -25.25 15.93 19.79
CA LEU A 188 -25.37 16.70 18.56
C LEU A 188 -26.81 16.71 18.03
N PHE A 189 -27.50 15.57 18.04
CA PHE A 189 -28.89 15.48 17.63
C PHE A 189 -29.82 16.29 18.55
N GLY A 190 -29.61 16.22 19.86
CA GLY A 190 -30.34 17.02 20.85
C GLY A 190 -30.13 18.53 20.66
N LEU A 191 -28.88 18.95 20.38
CA LEU A 191 -28.56 20.34 20.06
C LEU A 191 -29.25 20.81 18.78
N ILE A 192 -29.25 19.98 17.72
CA ILE A 192 -29.98 20.28 16.48
C ILE A 192 -31.46 20.47 16.78
N PHE A 193 -32.11 19.56 17.49
CA PHE A 193 -33.53 19.68 17.85
C PHE A 193 -33.84 20.87 18.76
N TYR A 194 -32.96 21.18 19.70
CA TYR A 194 -33.13 22.27 20.64
C TYR A 194 -33.00 23.65 19.98
N TYR A 195 -32.03 23.82 19.07
CA TYR A 195 -31.76 25.09 18.39
C TYR A 195 -32.52 25.25 17.07
N GLU A 196 -32.93 24.16 16.39
CA GLU A 196 -33.74 24.20 15.17
C GLU A 196 -35.26 24.13 15.45
N LYS A 197 -35.76 25.00 16.34
CA LYS A 197 -37.20 25.13 16.63
C LYS A 197 -38.13 25.41 15.41
N PRO A 198 -37.69 25.63 14.15
CA PRO A 198 -38.61 25.56 13.00
C PRO A 198 -38.22 24.49 11.95
N LEU A 199 -37.96 23.25 12.37
CA LEU A 199 -37.89 22.09 11.45
C LEU A 199 -39.14 21.81 10.58
N PRO A 200 -40.38 22.29 10.85
CA PRO A 200 -41.50 22.04 9.92
C PRO A 200 -41.31 22.68 8.55
N ARG A 201 -40.54 23.77 8.45
CA ARG A 201 -40.33 24.49 7.18
C ARG A 201 -39.16 23.93 6.35
N GLY A 202 -38.13 23.39 7.01
CA GLY A 202 -36.99 22.75 6.36
C GLY A 202 -37.36 21.41 5.70
N ILE A 203 -38.17 20.60 6.40
CA ILE A 203 -38.63 19.30 5.87
C ILE A 203 -39.61 19.48 4.70
N ALA A 204 -40.45 20.52 4.73
CA ALA A 204 -41.31 20.87 3.60
C ALA A 204 -40.50 21.28 2.35
N ALA A 205 -39.44 22.09 2.53
CA ALA A 205 -38.53 22.48 1.46
C ALA A 205 -37.67 21.30 0.96
N PHE A 206 -37.26 20.39 1.85
CA PHE A 206 -36.50 19.19 1.47
C PHE A 206 -37.37 18.14 0.76
N ARG A 207 -38.65 17.99 1.12
CA ARG A 207 -39.63 17.23 0.32
C ARG A 207 -39.82 17.82 -1.08
N GLN A 208 -39.77 19.14 -1.24
CA GLN A 208 -39.76 19.81 -2.55
C GLN A 208 -38.45 19.61 -3.33
N LEU A 209 -37.33 19.32 -2.66
CA LEU A 209 -36.04 19.02 -3.31
C LEU A 209 -35.89 17.54 -3.67
N LEU A 210 -36.45 16.63 -2.88
CA LEU A 210 -36.53 15.20 -3.18
C LEU A 210 -37.65 14.85 -4.17
N ALA A 211 -38.67 15.70 -4.26
CA ALA A 211 -39.47 15.82 -5.46
C ALA A 211 -38.64 16.54 -6.52
N THR A 212 -37.52 15.93 -6.95
CA THR A 212 -36.80 16.42 -8.12
C THR A 212 -37.80 16.46 -9.28
N PRO A 213 -38.15 17.61 -9.87
CA PRO A 213 -38.48 17.57 -11.28
C PRO A 213 -37.27 16.93 -11.94
N VAL A 214 -37.48 15.89 -12.74
CA VAL A 214 -36.47 15.49 -13.72
C VAL A 214 -36.05 16.77 -14.41
N VAL A 215 -34.83 17.23 -14.13
CA VAL A 215 -34.22 18.32 -14.88
C VAL A 215 -33.86 17.67 -16.20
N THR A 216 -34.86 17.55 -17.08
CA THR A 216 -34.63 17.60 -18.51
C THR A 216 -33.81 18.85 -18.72
N SER A 217 -32.53 18.67 -19.03
CA SER A 217 -31.66 19.77 -19.39
C SER A 217 -32.38 20.53 -20.50
N ALA A 218 -32.43 21.86 -20.41
CA ALA A 218 -33.10 22.75 -21.35
C ALA A 218 -32.43 22.80 -22.75
N SER A 219 -31.93 21.66 -23.23
CA SER A 219 -31.49 21.34 -24.58
C SER A 219 -32.14 20.03 -25.05
N ASP A 220 -33.39 19.77 -24.64
CA ASP A 220 -34.21 18.64 -25.09
C ASP A 220 -34.92 18.90 -26.42
N ALA A 221 -34.60 19.99 -27.11
CA ALA A 221 -34.83 20.02 -28.55
C ALA A 221 -33.91 18.96 -29.16
N PRO A 222 -34.46 17.90 -29.79
CA PRO A 222 -33.65 16.92 -30.48
C PRO A 222 -32.78 17.69 -31.48
N ARG A 223 -31.45 17.63 -31.33
CA ARG A 223 -30.58 18.15 -32.38
C ARG A 223 -30.88 17.28 -33.61
N PRO A 224 -31.49 17.80 -34.68
CA PRO A 224 -31.93 16.98 -35.81
C PRO A 224 -30.74 16.21 -36.43
N GLU A 225 -29.54 16.74 -36.27
CA GLU A 225 -28.27 16.13 -36.69
C GLU A 225 -27.92 14.83 -35.96
N LEU A 226 -28.35 14.65 -34.69
CA LEU A 226 -28.12 13.37 -33.99
C LEU A 226 -29.05 12.27 -34.51
N GLY A 227 -30.24 12.64 -34.99
CA GLY A 227 -31.22 11.69 -35.53
C GLY A 227 -30.71 10.98 -36.79
N SER A 228 -29.96 11.68 -37.65
CA SER A 228 -29.36 11.10 -38.85
C SER A 228 -28.13 10.23 -38.57
N LEU A 229 -27.42 10.48 -37.46
CA LEU A 229 -26.23 9.71 -37.08
C LEU A 229 -26.57 8.39 -36.39
N ALA A 230 -27.69 8.30 -35.67
CA ALA A 230 -28.10 7.11 -34.94
C ALA A 230 -28.08 5.80 -35.78
N PRO A 231 -28.67 5.73 -36.99
CA PRO A 231 -28.62 4.50 -37.79
C PRO A 231 -27.22 4.16 -38.30
N LEU A 232 -26.37 5.15 -38.57
CA LEU A 232 -24.98 4.92 -39.01
C LEU A 232 -24.11 4.35 -37.89
N ILE A 233 -24.30 4.85 -36.67
CA ILE A 233 -23.64 4.34 -35.46
C ILE A 233 -24.13 2.92 -35.17
N ALA A 234 -25.43 2.66 -35.28
CA ALA A 234 -26.00 1.33 -35.06
C ALA A 234 -25.51 0.28 -36.09
N ALA A 235 -25.18 0.70 -37.31
CA ALA A 235 -24.66 -0.17 -38.37
C ALA A 235 -23.12 -0.34 -38.34
N SER A 236 -22.41 0.39 -37.46
CA SER A 236 -20.95 0.32 -37.35
C SER A 236 -20.49 -0.97 -36.67
N ASP A 237 -19.30 -1.48 -37.02
CA ASP A 237 -18.77 -2.69 -36.39
C ASP A 237 -18.37 -2.45 -34.90
N PRO A 238 -18.31 -3.51 -34.06
CA PRO A 238 -17.99 -3.36 -32.64
C PRO A 238 -16.61 -2.75 -32.35
N GLY A 239 -15.65 -2.88 -33.26
CA GLY A 239 -14.32 -2.27 -33.15
C GLY A 239 -14.39 -0.75 -33.30
N THR A 240 -15.09 -0.28 -34.34
CA THR A 240 -15.36 1.15 -34.56
C THR A 240 -16.10 1.78 -33.39
N MET A 241 -17.10 1.10 -32.83
CA MET A 241 -17.85 1.57 -31.65
C MET A 241 -16.98 1.73 -30.41
N ARG A 242 -16.04 0.81 -30.16
CA ARG A 242 -15.08 0.92 -29.05
C ARG A 242 -14.12 2.08 -29.26
N ALA A 243 -13.59 2.25 -30.47
CA ALA A 243 -12.70 3.37 -30.80
C ALA A 243 -13.41 4.73 -30.63
N LEU A 244 -14.65 4.84 -31.12
CA LEU A 244 -15.46 6.05 -30.97
C LEU A 244 -15.77 6.34 -29.49
N THR A 245 -16.13 5.32 -28.70
CA THR A 245 -16.38 5.46 -27.26
C THR A 245 -15.13 5.93 -26.51
N GLN A 246 -13.97 5.34 -26.80
CA GLN A 246 -12.70 5.75 -26.21
C GLN A 246 -12.35 7.19 -26.59
N LEU A 247 -12.58 7.59 -27.84
CA LEU A 247 -12.32 8.95 -28.32
C LEU A 247 -13.24 9.99 -27.66
N LEU A 248 -14.52 9.67 -27.49
CA LEU A 248 -15.51 10.55 -26.85
C LEU A 248 -15.35 10.62 -25.32
N SER A 249 -14.74 9.60 -24.71
CA SER A 249 -14.46 9.57 -23.26
C SER A 249 -13.31 10.52 -22.88
N ASP A 250 -12.37 10.76 -23.79
CA ASP A 250 -11.32 11.79 -23.62
C ASP A 250 -11.91 13.18 -23.92
N ARG A 251 -12.41 13.84 -22.88
CA ARG A 251 -13.04 15.18 -23.00
C ARG A 251 -12.09 16.28 -23.46
N GLU A 252 -10.79 16.11 -23.26
CA GLU A 252 -9.79 17.14 -23.58
C GLU A 252 -9.33 17.04 -25.04
N ASN A 253 -9.03 15.82 -25.50
CA ASN A 253 -8.47 15.60 -26.84
C ASN A 253 -9.51 15.15 -27.87
N GLY A 254 -10.60 14.51 -27.45
CA GLY A 254 -11.62 13.94 -28.34
C GLY A 254 -12.17 14.93 -29.38
N PRO A 255 -12.65 16.12 -28.99
CA PRO A 255 -13.15 17.12 -29.94
C PRO A 255 -12.09 17.61 -30.95
N ARG A 256 -10.83 17.74 -30.52
CA ARG A 256 -9.73 18.18 -31.39
C ARG A 256 -9.41 17.14 -32.46
N ILE A 257 -9.37 15.87 -32.07
CA ILE A 257 -9.10 14.75 -32.98
C ILE A 257 -10.25 14.58 -33.97
N LEU A 258 -11.50 14.61 -33.51
CA LEU A 258 -12.67 14.53 -34.40
C LEU A 258 -12.69 15.67 -35.42
N LYS A 259 -12.34 16.89 -35.01
CA LYS A 259 -12.22 18.02 -35.93
C LYS A 259 -11.08 17.81 -36.95
N ALA A 260 -9.92 17.34 -36.52
CA ALA A 260 -8.82 17.03 -37.42
C ALA A 260 -9.19 15.93 -38.44
N LEU A 261 -9.88 14.87 -37.99
CA LEU A 261 -10.38 13.81 -38.84
C LEU A 261 -11.40 14.30 -39.88
N SER A 262 -12.24 15.28 -39.52
CA SER A 262 -13.21 15.86 -40.46
C SER A 262 -12.57 16.64 -41.62
N HIS A 263 -11.30 17.03 -41.50
CA HIS A 263 -10.54 17.72 -42.55
C HIS A 263 -9.68 16.79 -43.41
N LEU A 264 -9.58 15.50 -43.07
CA LEU A 264 -8.83 14.54 -43.87
C LEU A 264 -9.66 14.07 -45.06
N ASP A 265 -9.05 14.07 -46.26
CA ASP A 265 -9.69 13.55 -47.46
C ASP A 265 -9.84 12.02 -47.34
N LEU A 266 -11.08 11.57 -47.26
CA LEU A 266 -11.43 10.15 -47.14
C LEU A 266 -10.96 9.33 -48.36
N ARG A 267 -10.78 9.96 -49.54
CA ARG A 267 -10.22 9.28 -50.71
C ARG A 267 -8.74 9.01 -50.55
N ALA A 268 -7.98 9.99 -50.04
CA ALA A 268 -6.57 9.79 -49.74
C ALA A 268 -6.39 8.68 -48.69
N LEU A 269 -7.24 8.65 -47.66
CA LEU A 269 -7.21 7.58 -46.65
C LEU A 269 -7.59 6.20 -47.23
N ALA A 270 -8.55 6.13 -48.15
CA ALA A 270 -8.91 4.88 -48.82
C ALA A 270 -7.80 4.36 -49.75
N GLU A 271 -7.13 5.25 -50.48
CA GLU A 271 -5.97 4.91 -51.32
C GLU A 271 -4.77 4.44 -50.49
N LEU A 272 -4.50 5.11 -49.36
CA LEU A 272 -3.49 4.68 -48.37
C LEU A 272 -3.82 3.32 -47.74
N GLY A 273 -5.10 3.07 -47.42
CA GLY A 273 -5.55 1.82 -46.83
C GLY A 273 -5.52 0.62 -47.79
N ALA A 274 -5.75 0.87 -49.08
CA ALA A 274 -5.72 -0.16 -50.12
C ALA A 274 -4.30 -0.45 -50.66
N GLY A 275 -3.39 0.54 -50.62
CA GLY A 275 -2.11 0.47 -51.30
C GLY A 275 -0.92 0.01 -50.44
N ASP A 276 -0.83 0.39 -49.16
CA ASP A 276 0.39 0.10 -48.40
C ASP A 276 0.21 0.13 -46.86
N GLN A 277 -0.05 -1.03 -46.26
CA GLN A 277 -0.09 -1.17 -44.81
C GLN A 277 1.24 -0.79 -44.13
N LYS A 278 2.40 -0.87 -44.83
CA LYS A 278 3.68 -0.45 -44.26
C LYS A 278 3.79 1.07 -44.18
N ALA A 279 3.25 1.80 -45.14
CA ALA A 279 3.17 3.26 -45.07
C ALA A 279 2.29 3.70 -43.87
N LEU A 280 1.15 3.05 -43.67
CA LEU A 280 0.28 3.32 -42.51
C LEU A 280 0.99 3.01 -41.19
N ALA A 281 1.68 1.87 -41.10
CA ALA A 281 2.45 1.51 -39.91
C ALA A 281 3.59 2.51 -39.63
N SER A 282 4.25 3.01 -40.68
CA SER A 282 5.33 4.00 -40.57
C SER A 282 4.79 5.36 -40.09
N LEU A 283 3.64 5.81 -40.61
CA LEU A 283 2.99 7.04 -40.15
C LEU A 283 2.50 6.93 -38.70
N LEU A 284 1.96 5.78 -38.29
CA LEU A 284 1.57 5.54 -36.90
C LEU A 284 2.77 5.50 -35.96
N THR A 285 3.92 4.99 -36.44
CA THR A 285 5.16 4.99 -35.67
C THR A 285 5.69 6.42 -35.50
N LEU A 286 5.71 7.21 -36.57
CA LEU A 286 6.11 8.62 -36.54
C LEU A 286 5.20 9.46 -35.61
N ALA A 287 3.88 9.26 -35.71
CA ALA A 287 2.92 9.95 -34.84
C ALA A 287 3.09 9.60 -33.35
N ARG A 288 3.58 8.40 -33.05
CA ARG A 288 3.89 7.97 -31.68
C ARG A 288 5.17 8.63 -31.17
N GLU A 289 6.20 8.78 -32.01
CA GLU A 289 7.44 9.47 -31.64
C GLU A 289 7.24 10.98 -31.43
N MET A 290 6.40 11.65 -32.21
CA MET A 290 6.12 13.09 -32.01
C MET A 290 5.33 13.40 -30.72
N LYS A 291 4.79 12.36 -30.04
CA LYS A 291 4.04 12.50 -28.79
C LYS A 291 4.89 12.20 -27.54
N ALA A 292 6.09 11.63 -27.72
CA ALA A 292 7.07 11.38 -26.66
C ALA A 292 7.94 12.63 -26.42
#